data_AF-A0A3C0AEI0-F1
#
_entry.id   AF-A0A3C0AEI0-F1
#
_cell.length_a   1.000
_cell.length_b   1.000
_cell.length_c   1.000
_cell.angle_alpha   90.00
_cell.angle_beta   90.00
_cell.angle_gamma   90.00
#
_symmetry.space_group_name_H-M   'P 1'
#
loop_
_entity.id
_entity.type
_entity.pdbx_description
1 polymer ?
#
loop_
_entity_poly.entity_id
_entity_poly.type
_entity_poly.pdbx_seq_one_letter_code
_entity_poly.pdbx_strand_id
1 'polypeptide(L)'
;GTTMRGIGTCYRDKAGRTHAIRMGDMVRPEFFRSRLEEIVPYKNKIFQALDPEAEPLDVDAIYEEYSGYAEQLKDHVVDTNTYLLNAVAEKKKILFEGAQGSLLDIDHGTFPYVTSSNSSGCGIHNGSGVSERYIDKMIGVVKAYTTRVRGGPFVTELHDEIGQRIRDVGNEYGTVTGRPRRCGWFDAVATRYGANISGVDCIAVMLLDVLSGMDELKICEAYDVNGKQVIDFPSHILDLEQAKPVYRTIAGWKEDITGIRKMEDLPENA
;
A
#
# COMPACT_ATOMS: atom_id res chain seq x y z
N GLY A 1 5.57 -6.16 -11.53
CA GLY A 1 6.72 -5.59 -10.80
C GLY A 1 6.42 -5.61 -9.32
N THR A 2 6.90 -6.60 -8.58
CA THR A 2 6.68 -6.73 -7.13
C THR A 2 7.91 -6.25 -6.37
N THR A 3 7.83 -6.10 -5.05
CA THR A 3 9.00 -5.79 -4.20
C THR A 3 10.07 -6.89 -4.20
N MET A 4 9.82 -8.04 -4.84
CA MET A 4 10.70 -9.22 -4.84
C MET A 4 10.98 -9.76 -3.43
N ARG A 5 10.02 -9.60 -2.50
CA ARG A 5 10.10 -10.04 -1.10
C ARG A 5 9.18 -11.23 -0.77
N GLY A 6 8.67 -11.95 -1.77
CA GLY A 6 7.79 -13.11 -1.54
C GLY A 6 6.39 -12.80 -0.99
N ILE A 7 5.94 -11.54 -0.98
CA ILE A 7 4.62 -11.16 -0.42
C ILE A 7 3.47 -11.91 -1.11
N GLY A 8 3.43 -11.88 -2.45
CA GLY A 8 2.34 -12.51 -3.20
C GLY A 8 2.33 -14.03 -3.09
N THR A 9 3.50 -14.68 -3.03
CA THR A 9 3.60 -16.13 -2.84
C THR A 9 3.17 -16.53 -1.44
N CYS A 10 3.54 -15.75 -0.41
CA CYS A 10 3.09 -15.94 0.96
C CYS A 10 1.55 -15.87 1.09
N TYR A 11 0.92 -14.82 0.53
CA TYR A 11 -0.54 -14.69 0.57
C TYR A 11 -1.25 -15.77 -0.26
N ARG A 12 -0.63 -16.24 -1.36
CA ARG A 12 -1.15 -17.37 -2.13
C ARG A 12 -1.14 -18.66 -1.31
N ASP A 13 -0.08 -18.93 -0.57
CA ASP A 13 -0.01 -20.11 0.30
C ASP A 13 -1.03 -20.01 1.45
N LYS A 14 -1.23 -18.80 2.04
CA LYS A 14 -2.31 -18.54 3.01
C LYS A 14 -3.69 -18.87 2.43
N ALA A 15 -4.01 -18.35 1.25
CA ALA A 15 -5.29 -18.61 0.58
C ALA A 15 -5.44 -20.09 0.17
N GLY A 16 -4.32 -20.73 -0.19
CA GLY A 16 -4.24 -22.16 -0.50
C GLY A 16 -4.43 -23.06 0.71
N ARG A 17 -4.18 -22.56 1.93
CA ARG A 17 -4.32 -23.22 3.24
C ARG A 17 -3.36 -24.40 3.49
N THR A 18 -2.85 -25.04 2.44
CA THR A 18 -2.01 -26.24 2.54
C THR A 18 -0.54 -25.95 2.76
N HIS A 19 0.01 -24.89 2.18
CA HIS A 19 1.46 -24.63 2.21
C HIS A 19 1.85 -23.39 3.03
N ALA A 20 0.91 -22.88 3.83
CA ALA A 20 1.19 -21.78 4.74
C ALA A 20 1.84 -22.30 6.03
N ILE A 21 2.79 -21.51 6.54
CA ILE A 21 3.33 -21.61 7.89
C ILE A 21 3.02 -20.28 8.58
N ARG A 22 2.47 -20.34 9.79
CA ARG A 22 2.17 -19.17 10.63
C ARG A 22 3.18 -19.04 11.77
N MET A 23 3.26 -17.87 12.39
CA MET A 23 4.14 -17.66 13.56
C MET A 23 3.92 -18.66 14.68
N GLY A 24 2.67 -19.05 14.94
CA GLY A 24 2.35 -20.10 15.90
C GLY A 24 2.96 -21.46 15.53
N ASP A 25 3.08 -21.77 14.25
CA ASP A 25 3.70 -23.02 13.79
C ASP A 25 5.21 -22.95 14.01
N MET A 26 5.85 -21.83 13.66
CA MET A 26 7.29 -21.61 13.77
C MET A 26 7.83 -21.70 15.21
N VAL A 27 7.11 -21.17 16.20
CA VAL A 27 7.52 -21.23 17.61
C VAL A 27 7.30 -22.60 18.27
N ARG A 28 6.84 -23.60 17.49
CA ARG A 28 6.64 -25.00 17.91
C ARG A 28 7.58 -25.89 17.10
N PRO A 29 8.83 -26.12 17.57
CA PRO A 29 9.90 -26.69 16.75
C PRO A 29 9.54 -27.99 16.03
N GLU A 30 8.94 -28.95 16.74
CA GLU A 30 8.53 -30.24 16.16
C GLU A 30 7.49 -30.08 15.04
N PHE A 31 6.49 -29.21 15.26
CA PHE A 31 5.46 -28.95 14.27
C PHE A 31 6.05 -28.18 13.08
N PHE A 32 6.86 -27.14 13.32
CA PHE A 32 7.54 -26.38 12.27
C PHE A 32 8.34 -27.31 11.35
N ARG A 33 9.14 -28.22 11.93
CA ARG A 33 9.91 -29.20 11.16
C ARG A 33 9.01 -30.08 10.30
N SER A 34 7.95 -30.66 10.88
CA SER A 34 7.02 -31.52 10.12
C SER A 34 6.36 -30.79 8.95
N ARG A 35 6.10 -29.48 9.09
CA ARG A 35 5.53 -28.66 8.02
C ARG A 35 6.54 -28.40 6.91
N LEU A 36 7.81 -28.18 7.25
CA LEU A 36 8.87 -28.05 6.25
C LEU A 36 9.10 -29.35 5.47
N GLU A 37 9.11 -30.50 6.16
CA GLU A 37 9.26 -31.83 5.54
C GLU A 37 8.12 -32.15 4.55
N GLU A 38 6.94 -31.57 4.72
CA GLU A 38 5.82 -31.66 3.77
C GLU A 38 5.95 -30.63 2.63
N ILE A 39 6.22 -29.36 2.96
CA ILE A 39 6.13 -28.24 2.02
C ILE A 39 7.33 -28.18 1.07
N VAL A 40 8.54 -28.39 1.57
CA VAL A 40 9.77 -28.24 0.79
C VAL A 40 9.83 -29.20 -0.40
N PRO A 41 9.56 -30.52 -0.25
CA PRO A 41 9.54 -31.43 -1.39
C PRO A 41 8.49 -31.06 -2.45
N TYR A 42 7.35 -30.53 -2.03
CA TYR A 42 6.31 -30.06 -2.94
C TYR A 42 6.76 -28.81 -3.72
N LYS A 43 7.36 -27.83 -3.04
CA LYS A 43 7.88 -26.61 -3.67
C LYS A 43 9.03 -26.91 -4.62
N ASN A 44 9.95 -27.80 -4.26
CA ASN A 44 11.03 -28.24 -5.14
C ASN A 44 10.51 -28.86 -6.43
N LYS A 45 9.46 -29.71 -6.39
CA LYS A 45 8.82 -30.24 -7.61
C LYS A 45 8.29 -29.13 -8.53
N ILE A 46 7.70 -28.08 -7.95
CA ILE A 46 7.21 -26.93 -8.72
C ILE A 46 8.37 -26.15 -9.33
N PHE A 47 9.40 -25.85 -8.54
CA PHE A 47 10.54 -25.06 -9.02
C PHE A 47 11.28 -25.79 -10.14
N GLN A 48 11.60 -27.07 -9.98
CA GLN A 48 12.22 -27.87 -11.04
C GLN A 48 11.38 -27.96 -12.33
N ALA A 49 10.05 -27.99 -12.21
CA ALA A 49 9.17 -28.02 -13.37
C ALA A 49 9.12 -26.68 -14.12
N LEU A 50 9.30 -25.56 -13.42
CA LEU A 50 9.33 -24.22 -14.00
C LEU A 50 10.71 -23.83 -14.50
N ASP A 51 11.76 -24.29 -13.82
CA ASP A 51 13.15 -24.05 -14.11
C ASP A 51 13.97 -25.30 -13.72
N PRO A 52 14.40 -26.12 -14.70
CA PRO A 52 15.16 -27.35 -14.44
C PRO A 52 16.45 -27.13 -13.66
N GLU A 53 17.04 -25.93 -13.76
CA GLU A 53 18.30 -25.56 -13.11
C GLU A 53 18.11 -24.92 -11.73
N ALA A 54 16.86 -24.81 -11.24
CA ALA A 54 16.58 -24.22 -9.93
C ALA A 54 17.28 -25.00 -8.80
N GLU A 55 17.97 -24.30 -7.90
CA GLU A 55 18.54 -24.96 -6.73
C GLU A 55 17.42 -25.45 -5.80
N PRO A 56 17.44 -26.72 -5.36
CA PRO A 56 16.42 -27.24 -4.48
C PRO A 56 16.54 -26.57 -3.10
N LEU A 57 15.38 -26.25 -2.51
CA LEU A 57 15.29 -25.87 -1.11
C LEU A 57 15.70 -27.04 -0.21
N ASP A 58 16.42 -26.74 0.86
CA ASP A 58 16.87 -27.71 1.86
C ASP A 58 16.07 -27.56 3.17
N VAL A 59 15.51 -28.66 3.65
CA VAL A 59 14.67 -28.67 4.85
C VAL A 59 15.47 -28.29 6.09
N ASP A 60 16.65 -28.88 6.27
CA ASP A 60 17.45 -28.71 7.48
C ASP A 60 18.02 -27.30 7.55
N ALA A 61 18.49 -26.75 6.43
CA ALA A 61 18.98 -25.37 6.33
C ALA A 61 17.89 -24.34 6.65
N ILE A 62 16.69 -24.50 6.07
CA ILE A 62 15.55 -23.61 6.38
C ILE A 62 15.15 -23.75 7.85
N TYR A 63 15.10 -24.98 8.36
CA TYR A 63 14.72 -25.21 9.75
C TYR A 63 15.73 -24.57 10.72
N GLU A 64 17.03 -24.74 10.51
CA GLU A 64 18.09 -24.19 11.35
C GLU A 64 18.02 -22.65 11.38
N GLU A 65 17.98 -22.02 10.20
CA GLU A 65 17.93 -20.56 10.10
C GLU A 65 16.68 -19.99 10.76
N TYR A 66 15.50 -20.48 10.36
CA TYR A 66 14.23 -19.88 10.78
C TYR A 66 13.86 -20.26 12.22
N SER A 67 14.36 -21.37 12.77
CA SER A 67 14.24 -21.65 14.20
C SER A 67 15.05 -20.66 15.04
N GLY A 68 16.21 -20.23 14.55
CA GLY A 68 16.98 -19.15 15.18
C GLY A 68 16.21 -17.83 15.26
N TYR A 69 15.47 -17.47 14.21
CA TYR A 69 14.57 -16.30 14.22
C TYR A 69 13.36 -16.51 15.13
N ALA A 70 12.75 -17.70 15.11
CA ALA A 70 11.58 -18.01 15.93
C ALA A 70 11.90 -17.88 17.42
N GLU A 71 13.09 -18.32 17.86
CA GLU A 71 13.50 -18.20 19.27
C GLU A 71 13.65 -16.74 19.69
N GLN A 72 14.23 -15.87 18.85
CA GLN A 72 14.34 -14.43 19.15
C GLN A 72 12.99 -13.73 19.25
N LEU A 73 12.00 -14.17 18.47
CA LEU A 73 10.68 -13.55 18.41
C LEU A 73 9.67 -14.13 19.40
N LYS A 74 9.99 -15.29 20.01
CA LYS A 74 9.06 -16.10 20.80
C LYS A 74 8.36 -15.33 21.91
N ASP A 75 9.10 -14.50 22.65
CA ASP A 75 8.56 -13.72 23.77
C ASP A 75 7.64 -12.58 23.34
N HIS A 76 7.58 -12.28 22.04
CA HIS A 76 6.67 -11.30 21.44
C HIS A 76 5.43 -11.94 20.81
N VAL A 77 5.36 -13.28 20.74
CA VAL A 77 4.22 -13.98 20.14
C VAL A 77 3.09 -14.14 21.16
N VAL A 78 1.95 -13.52 20.88
CA VAL A 78 0.73 -13.59 21.70
C VAL A 78 -0.50 -13.84 20.83
N ASP A 79 -1.61 -14.21 21.44
CA ASP A 79 -2.92 -14.14 20.78
C ASP A 79 -3.32 -12.67 20.61
N THR A 80 -3.00 -12.12 19.44
CA THR A 80 -3.27 -10.73 19.09
C THR A 80 -4.76 -10.41 19.07
N ASN A 81 -5.63 -11.40 18.77
CA ASN A 81 -7.08 -11.17 18.76
C ASN A 81 -7.58 -10.94 20.18
N THR A 82 -7.24 -11.84 21.10
CA THR A 82 -7.60 -11.68 22.52
C THR A 82 -7.01 -10.40 23.10
N TYR A 83 -5.74 -10.09 22.78
CA TYR A 83 -5.09 -8.86 23.23
C TYR A 83 -5.84 -7.60 22.76
N LEU A 84 -6.14 -7.50 21.46
CA LEU A 84 -6.81 -6.32 20.89
C LEU A 84 -8.27 -6.21 21.38
N LEU A 85 -9.01 -7.32 21.46
CA LEU A 85 -10.39 -7.30 21.94
C LEU A 85 -10.49 -6.92 23.43
N ASN A 86 -9.54 -7.36 24.26
CA ASN A 86 -9.44 -6.90 25.64
C ASN A 86 -9.11 -5.40 25.71
N ALA A 87 -8.18 -4.91 24.88
CA ALA A 87 -7.86 -3.49 24.81
C ALA A 87 -9.09 -2.64 24.41
N VAL A 88 -9.90 -3.12 23.47
CA VAL A 88 -11.19 -2.51 23.10
C VAL A 88 -12.16 -2.51 24.28
N ALA A 89 -12.35 -3.64 24.97
CA ALA A 89 -13.25 -3.76 26.13
C ALA A 89 -12.83 -2.83 27.29
N GLU A 90 -11.53 -2.66 27.49
CA GLU A 90 -10.94 -1.74 28.47
C GLU A 90 -10.93 -0.27 28.00
N LYS A 91 -11.44 0.03 26.80
CA LYS A 91 -11.47 1.36 26.18
C LYS A 91 -10.09 2.00 26.04
N LYS A 92 -9.06 1.19 25.78
CA LYS A 92 -7.71 1.68 25.48
C LYS A 92 -7.70 2.36 24.11
N LYS A 93 -6.81 3.34 23.95
CA LYS A 93 -6.54 3.95 22.65
C LYS A 93 -5.71 2.99 21.81
N ILE A 94 -6.21 2.67 20.62
CA ILE A 94 -5.55 1.79 19.65
C ILE A 94 -5.37 2.59 18.36
N LEU A 95 -4.17 2.54 17.78
CA LEU A 95 -3.87 3.10 16.47
C LEU A 95 -3.56 1.95 15.52
N PHE A 96 -4.34 1.85 14.43
CA PHE A 96 -4.05 0.92 13.34
C PHE A 96 -3.22 1.64 12.29
N GLU A 97 -2.00 1.16 12.06
CA GLU A 97 -1.12 1.67 11.02
C GLU A 97 -1.35 0.90 9.72
N GLY A 98 -1.78 1.62 8.67
CA GLY A 98 -2.06 1.02 7.36
C GLY A 98 -0.80 0.88 6.50
N ALA A 99 -0.75 -0.21 5.74
CA ALA A 99 0.13 -0.36 4.60
C ALA A 99 -0.60 -1.15 3.51
N GLN A 100 -0.44 -0.89 2.22
CA GLN A 100 0.19 0.24 1.55
C GLN A 100 -0.79 1.42 1.41
N GLY A 101 -1.50 1.54 0.28
CA GLY A 101 -2.54 2.55 0.07
C GLY A 101 -3.72 1.96 -0.70
N SER A 102 -4.87 2.63 -0.68
CA SER A 102 -6.14 2.04 -1.16
C SER A 102 -6.13 1.60 -2.62
N LEU A 103 -5.42 2.28 -3.51
CA LEU A 103 -5.35 1.91 -4.94
C LEU A 103 -4.41 0.72 -5.23
N LEU A 104 -3.73 0.21 -4.20
CA LEU A 104 -2.94 -1.02 -4.22
C LEU A 104 -3.68 -2.17 -3.53
N ASP A 105 -4.92 -1.98 -3.08
CA ASP A 105 -5.72 -3.02 -2.46
C ASP A 105 -6.00 -4.17 -3.45
N ILE A 106 -5.98 -5.42 -2.98
CA ILE A 106 -6.16 -6.59 -3.85
C ILE A 106 -7.54 -6.63 -4.51
N ASP A 107 -8.58 -6.12 -3.85
CA ASP A 107 -9.97 -6.13 -4.34
C ASP A 107 -10.38 -4.78 -4.93
N HIS A 108 -9.93 -3.68 -4.29
CA HIS A 108 -10.38 -2.33 -4.61
C HIS A 108 -9.30 -1.46 -5.28
N GLY A 109 -8.14 -2.04 -5.57
CA GLY A 109 -7.06 -1.34 -6.24
C GLY A 109 -7.11 -1.45 -7.75
N THR A 110 -6.02 -1.00 -8.37
CA THR A 110 -5.81 -1.07 -9.83
C THR A 110 -5.38 -2.48 -10.30
N PHE A 111 -6.19 -3.50 -10.01
CA PHE A 111 -5.89 -4.91 -10.31
C PHE A 111 -5.57 -5.10 -11.80
N PRO A 112 -4.51 -5.87 -12.16
CA PRO A 112 -3.66 -6.71 -11.31
C PRO A 112 -2.43 -6.01 -10.72
N TYR A 113 -2.30 -4.69 -10.86
CA TYR A 113 -1.13 -3.91 -10.42
C TYR A 113 -1.21 -3.47 -8.95
N VAL A 114 -1.48 -4.44 -8.09
CA VAL A 114 -1.82 -4.25 -6.67
C VAL A 114 -0.90 -5.07 -5.76
N THR A 115 -1.01 -4.85 -4.45
CA THR A 115 -0.47 -5.79 -3.46
C THR A 115 -1.40 -7.00 -3.32
N SER A 116 -1.01 -8.01 -2.55
CA SER A 116 -1.80 -9.24 -2.34
C SER A 116 -2.63 -9.22 -1.05
N SER A 117 -2.84 -8.04 -0.48
CA SER A 117 -3.60 -7.82 0.75
C SER A 117 -4.59 -6.66 0.60
N ASN A 118 -5.54 -6.56 1.53
CA ASN A 118 -6.39 -5.39 1.62
C ASN A 118 -5.60 -4.26 2.31
N SER A 119 -5.29 -3.21 1.55
CA SER A 119 -4.49 -2.04 1.97
C SER A 119 -5.31 -0.76 2.09
N SER A 120 -6.64 -0.87 1.96
CA SER A 120 -7.63 0.15 2.30
C SER A 120 -8.13 -0.01 3.74
N GLY A 121 -9.05 0.86 4.19
CA GLY A 121 -9.71 0.73 5.50
C GLY A 121 -10.38 -0.63 5.71
N CYS A 122 -10.84 -1.28 4.64
CA CYS A 122 -11.45 -2.62 4.69
C CYS A 122 -10.52 -3.70 5.27
N GLY A 123 -9.20 -3.50 5.22
CA GLY A 123 -8.22 -4.47 5.72
C GLY A 123 -8.13 -4.56 7.24
N ILE A 124 -8.61 -3.55 7.99
CA ILE A 124 -8.43 -3.47 9.44
C ILE A 124 -9.06 -4.67 10.14
N HIS A 125 -10.32 -4.99 9.85
CA HIS A 125 -11.04 -6.05 10.56
C HIS A 125 -10.49 -7.45 10.24
N ASN A 126 -10.17 -7.70 8.96
CA ASN A 126 -9.60 -8.97 8.53
C ASN A 126 -8.22 -9.20 9.18
N GLY A 127 -7.41 -8.14 9.28
CA GLY A 127 -6.06 -8.22 9.86
C GLY A 127 -6.00 -8.26 11.39
N SER A 128 -6.99 -7.68 12.08
CA SER A 128 -6.93 -7.47 13.54
C SER A 128 -7.99 -8.21 14.35
N GLY A 129 -9.08 -8.67 13.72
CA GLY A 129 -10.26 -9.20 14.43
C GLY A 129 -11.11 -8.14 15.13
N VAL A 130 -10.74 -6.85 15.07
CA VAL A 130 -11.51 -5.74 15.67
C VAL A 130 -12.62 -5.31 14.70
N SER A 131 -13.87 -5.30 15.17
CA SER A 131 -15.03 -4.89 14.37
C SER A 131 -15.04 -3.39 14.06
N GLU A 132 -15.56 -3.02 12.89
CA GLU A 132 -15.79 -1.62 12.48
C GLU A 132 -16.56 -0.79 13.51
N ARG A 133 -17.43 -1.43 14.29
CA ARG A 133 -18.20 -0.76 15.36
C ARG A 133 -17.32 -0.14 16.46
N TYR A 134 -16.04 -0.49 16.51
CA TYR A 134 -15.07 0.04 17.47
C TYR A 134 -14.05 0.99 16.83
N ILE A 135 -14.21 1.34 15.56
CA ILE A 135 -13.37 2.34 14.89
C ILE A 135 -14.02 3.70 15.10
N ASP A 136 -13.36 4.53 15.93
CA ASP A 136 -13.87 5.87 16.27
C ASP A 136 -13.54 6.92 15.20
N LYS A 137 -12.42 6.75 14.49
CA LYS A 137 -11.92 7.71 13.53
C LYS A 137 -11.00 7.07 12.50
N MET A 138 -11.22 7.38 11.23
CA MET A 138 -10.34 7.02 10.13
C MET A 138 -9.72 8.26 9.46
N ILE A 139 -8.39 8.25 9.36
CA ILE A 139 -7.60 9.34 8.77
C ILE A 139 -7.06 8.87 7.42
N GLY A 140 -7.53 9.51 6.34
CA GLY A 140 -7.00 9.30 5.00
C GLY A 140 -5.73 10.12 4.82
N VAL A 141 -4.59 9.48 4.58
CA VAL A 141 -3.33 10.19 4.31
C VAL A 141 -3.14 10.28 2.80
N VAL A 142 -3.06 11.51 2.29
CA VAL A 142 -2.79 11.78 0.87
C VAL A 142 -1.58 12.67 0.74
N LYS A 143 -0.88 12.58 -0.39
CA LYS A 143 0.09 13.61 -0.78
C LYS A 143 -0.63 14.68 -1.59
N ALA A 144 -0.11 15.91 -1.58
CA ALA A 144 -0.62 17.02 -2.41
C ALA A 144 -0.45 16.77 -3.92
N TYR A 145 0.25 15.69 -4.30
CA TYR A 145 0.45 15.19 -5.65
C TYR A 145 0.43 13.66 -5.60
N THR A 146 0.37 12.99 -6.74
CA THR A 146 0.28 11.52 -6.79
C THR A 146 1.61 10.89 -7.16
N THR A 147 1.89 9.70 -6.63
CA THR A 147 3.10 8.95 -6.95
C THR A 147 2.85 7.46 -7.10
N ARG A 148 3.63 6.81 -7.97
CA ARG A 148 3.55 5.35 -8.19
C ARG A 148 4.95 4.78 -8.42
N VAL A 149 5.34 3.77 -7.65
CA VAL A 149 6.69 3.18 -7.72
C VAL A 149 6.85 2.26 -8.94
N ARG A 150 5.76 1.64 -9.42
CA ARG A 150 5.80 0.52 -10.39
C ARG A 150 4.74 0.67 -11.49
N GLY A 151 4.57 -0.38 -12.29
CA GLY A 151 3.63 -0.41 -13.40
C GLY A 151 2.17 -0.30 -12.98
N GLY A 152 1.30 -0.30 -13.99
CA GLY A 152 -0.14 -0.09 -13.86
C GLY A 152 -0.55 1.34 -14.22
N PRO A 153 -1.85 1.58 -14.45
CA PRO A 153 -2.35 2.87 -14.90
C PRO A 153 -2.08 3.97 -13.90
N PHE A 154 -1.85 5.16 -14.44
CA PHE A 154 -1.63 6.36 -13.67
C PHE A 154 -2.14 7.55 -14.50
N VAL A 155 -3.43 7.86 -14.32
CA VAL A 155 -4.16 8.79 -15.18
C VAL A 155 -3.54 10.20 -15.15
N THR A 156 -3.06 10.62 -13.98
CA THR A 156 -2.48 11.95 -13.76
C THR A 156 -0.96 12.01 -13.89
N GLU A 157 -0.33 10.96 -14.43
CA GLU A 157 1.14 10.90 -14.57
C GLU A 157 1.68 12.04 -15.44
N LEU A 158 2.82 12.60 -15.00
CA LEU A 158 3.56 13.62 -15.70
C LEU A 158 4.87 13.06 -16.26
N HIS A 159 5.11 13.37 -17.53
CA HIS A 159 6.32 13.00 -18.26
C HIS A 159 7.17 14.23 -18.65
N ASP A 160 6.86 15.38 -18.08
CA ASP A 160 7.49 16.67 -18.36
C ASP A 160 8.38 17.15 -17.20
N GLU A 161 8.90 18.37 -17.33
CA GLU A 161 9.77 19.01 -16.34
C GLU A 161 9.07 19.22 -15.00
N ILE A 162 7.74 19.39 -14.98
CA ILE A 162 6.97 19.51 -13.74
C ILE A 162 6.98 18.18 -12.98
N GLY A 163 6.73 17.07 -13.69
CA GLY A 163 6.83 15.73 -13.11
C GLY A 163 8.21 15.44 -12.53
N GLN A 164 9.28 15.89 -13.21
CA GLN A 164 10.65 15.77 -12.72
C GLN A 164 10.90 16.66 -11.49
N ARG A 165 10.43 17.91 -11.50
CA ARG A 165 10.55 18.83 -10.37
C ARG A 165 9.88 18.28 -9.11
N ILE A 166 8.64 17.78 -9.24
CA ILE A 166 7.91 17.14 -8.12
C ILE A 166 8.70 15.96 -7.56
N ARG A 167 9.27 15.14 -8.44
CA ARG A 167 10.09 14.00 -8.05
C ARG A 167 11.32 14.41 -7.24
N ASP A 168 12.04 15.43 -7.70
CA ASP A 168 13.29 15.88 -7.08
C ASP A 168 13.04 16.57 -5.73
N VAL A 169 12.11 17.53 -5.70
CA VAL A 169 11.78 18.26 -4.46
C VAL A 169 11.13 17.33 -3.43
N GLY A 170 10.25 16.44 -3.86
CA GLY A 170 9.60 15.45 -2.98
C GLY A 170 10.47 14.25 -2.61
N ASN A 171 11.72 14.19 -3.09
CA ASN A 171 12.63 13.05 -2.92
C ASN A 171 11.95 11.70 -3.24
N GLU A 172 11.26 11.63 -4.37
CA GLU A 172 10.45 10.49 -4.78
C GLU A 172 11.28 9.40 -5.45
N TYR A 173 12.24 8.89 -4.69
CA TYR A 173 13.15 7.82 -5.06
C TYR A 173 13.01 6.64 -4.09
N GLY A 174 13.32 5.44 -4.56
CA GLY A 174 13.37 4.25 -3.70
C GLY A 174 14.52 4.36 -2.70
N THR A 175 14.26 4.20 -1.40
CA THR A 175 15.29 4.34 -0.35
C THR A 175 16.43 3.33 -0.45
N VAL A 176 16.15 2.13 -0.95
CA VAL A 176 17.15 1.06 -1.14
C VAL A 176 17.71 1.06 -2.57
N THR A 177 16.83 1.17 -3.57
CA THR A 177 17.21 0.97 -4.98
C THR A 177 17.56 2.25 -5.72
N GLY A 178 17.27 3.42 -5.15
CA GLY A 178 17.37 4.72 -5.84
C GLY A 178 16.40 4.89 -7.01
N ARG A 179 15.52 3.91 -7.28
CA ARG A 179 14.65 3.94 -8.47
C ARG A 179 13.67 5.12 -8.41
N PRO A 180 13.54 5.94 -9.48
CA PRO A 180 12.59 7.04 -9.51
C PRO A 180 11.16 6.53 -9.46
N ARG A 181 10.32 7.21 -8.69
CA ARG A 181 8.86 7.01 -8.70
C ARG A 181 8.25 7.84 -9.81
N ARG A 182 7.19 7.32 -10.41
CA ARG A 182 6.31 8.07 -11.31
C ARG A 182 5.60 9.13 -10.47
N CYS A 183 5.49 10.35 -10.98
CA CYS A 183 4.86 11.48 -10.29
C CYS A 183 3.77 12.07 -11.17
N GLY A 184 2.73 12.61 -10.56
CA GLY A 184 1.57 13.14 -11.24
C GLY A 184 0.85 14.19 -10.40
N TRP A 185 -0.08 14.90 -11.02
CA TRP A 185 -0.91 15.88 -10.32
C TRP A 185 -1.82 15.22 -9.27
N PHE A 186 -2.40 16.02 -8.37
CA PHE A 186 -3.37 15.52 -7.42
C PHE A 186 -4.59 14.93 -8.14
N ASP A 187 -5.02 13.76 -7.69
CA ASP A 187 -6.14 13.02 -8.28
C ASP A 187 -7.31 12.97 -7.30
N ALA A 188 -8.26 13.88 -7.47
CA ALA A 188 -9.42 13.97 -6.60
C ALA A 188 -10.42 12.82 -6.86
N VAL A 189 -10.48 12.29 -8.08
CA VAL A 189 -11.32 11.12 -8.42
C VAL A 189 -10.85 9.90 -7.64
N ALA A 190 -9.55 9.58 -7.75
CA ALA A 190 -8.97 8.44 -7.06
C ALA A 190 -8.94 8.62 -5.53
N THR A 191 -8.70 9.85 -5.05
CA THR A 191 -8.72 10.16 -3.61
C THR A 191 -10.12 9.99 -3.04
N ARG A 192 -11.16 10.53 -3.70
CA ARG A 192 -12.55 10.37 -3.27
C ARG A 192 -12.96 8.91 -3.22
N TYR A 193 -12.59 8.14 -4.24
CA TYR A 193 -12.83 6.70 -4.26
C TYR A 193 -12.17 5.99 -3.06
N GLY A 194 -10.89 6.23 -2.82
CA GLY A 194 -10.15 5.64 -1.70
C GLY A 194 -10.71 6.01 -0.33
N ALA A 195 -11.12 7.28 -0.17
CA ALA A 195 -11.76 7.78 1.04
C ALA A 195 -13.11 7.11 1.30
N ASN A 196 -13.95 6.99 0.26
CA ASN A 196 -15.27 6.38 0.36
C ASN A 196 -15.22 4.90 0.74
N ILE A 197 -14.38 4.09 0.07
CA ILE A 197 -14.31 2.65 0.39
C ILE A 197 -13.73 2.37 1.78
N SER A 198 -12.92 3.28 2.29
CA SER A 198 -12.28 3.12 3.59
C SER A 198 -13.14 3.66 4.73
N GLY A 199 -14.10 4.55 4.47
CA GLY A 199 -14.86 5.22 5.53
C GLY A 199 -14.07 6.35 6.20
N VAL A 200 -13.31 7.12 5.42
CA VAL A 200 -12.46 8.21 5.95
C VAL A 200 -13.29 9.37 6.50
N ASP A 201 -13.01 9.77 7.74
CA ASP A 201 -13.61 10.94 8.40
C ASP A 201 -12.89 12.24 8.06
N CYS A 202 -11.56 12.19 7.94
CA CYS A 202 -10.74 13.36 7.62
C CYS A 202 -9.52 13.00 6.81
N ILE A 203 -9.08 13.95 5.99
CA ILE A 203 -7.89 13.81 5.14
C ILE A 203 -6.74 14.60 5.75
N ALA A 204 -5.58 13.97 5.87
CA ALA A 204 -4.30 14.63 6.12
C ALA A 204 -3.58 14.79 4.78
N VAL A 205 -3.47 16.04 4.31
CA VAL A 205 -2.72 16.39 3.09
C VAL A 205 -1.26 16.60 3.46
N MET A 206 -0.39 15.77 2.90
CA MET A 206 1.03 15.75 3.18
C MET A 206 1.82 16.30 1.99
N LEU A 207 3.03 16.79 2.25
CA LEU A 207 3.99 17.24 1.24
C LEU A 207 3.44 18.37 0.34
N LEU A 208 2.65 19.27 0.93
CA LEU A 208 2.14 20.46 0.23
C LEU A 208 3.30 21.37 -0.21
N ASP A 209 4.35 21.45 0.60
CA ASP A 209 5.55 22.25 0.39
C ASP A 209 6.28 21.93 -0.93
N VAL A 210 6.16 20.70 -1.44
CA VAL A 210 6.72 20.27 -2.74
C VAL A 210 6.18 21.09 -3.92
N LEU A 211 4.96 21.60 -3.79
CA LEU A 211 4.29 22.41 -4.82
C LEU A 211 4.64 23.91 -4.74
N SER A 212 5.32 24.35 -3.68
CA SER A 212 5.77 25.75 -3.54
C SER A 212 6.70 26.14 -4.67
N GLY A 213 6.59 27.37 -5.18
CA GLY A 213 7.38 27.88 -6.29
C GLY A 213 6.75 27.70 -7.68
N MET A 214 5.61 27.02 -7.79
CA MET A 214 4.89 26.85 -9.06
C MET A 214 3.93 28.02 -9.32
N ASP A 215 3.79 28.45 -10.58
CA ASP A 215 2.83 29.50 -10.96
C ASP A 215 1.39 28.98 -11.03
N GLU A 216 1.24 27.73 -11.49
CA GLU A 216 -0.05 27.06 -11.65
C GLU A 216 0.03 25.63 -11.13
N LEU A 217 -1.06 25.16 -10.53
CA LEU A 217 -1.26 23.78 -10.12
C LEU A 217 -2.48 23.21 -10.83
N LYS A 218 -2.46 21.89 -11.06
CA LYS A 218 -3.59 21.18 -11.66
C LYS A 218 -4.13 20.12 -10.70
N ILE A 219 -5.45 20.08 -10.59
CA ILE A 219 -6.19 19.07 -9.81
C ILE A 219 -7.08 18.30 -10.76
N CYS A 220 -6.95 16.98 -10.80
CA CYS A 220 -7.81 16.13 -11.62
C CYS A 220 -9.14 15.90 -10.90
N GLU A 221 -10.23 16.45 -11.45
CA GLU A 221 -11.57 16.40 -10.85
C GLU A 221 -12.51 15.41 -11.54
N ALA A 222 -12.16 14.98 -12.75
CA ALA A 222 -12.87 13.97 -13.53
C ALA A 222 -11.90 13.25 -14.46
N TYR A 223 -12.32 12.11 -15.00
CA TYR A 223 -11.65 11.45 -16.10
C TYR A 223 -12.51 11.53 -17.36
N ASP A 224 -11.86 11.68 -18.52
CA ASP A 224 -12.46 11.37 -19.81
C ASP A 224 -12.10 9.92 -20.18
N VAL A 225 -13.12 9.05 -20.19
CA VAL A 225 -13.00 7.67 -20.63
C VAL A 225 -13.77 7.53 -21.94
N ASN A 226 -13.04 7.43 -23.06
CA ASN A 226 -13.62 7.26 -24.40
C ASN A 226 -14.65 8.33 -24.80
N GLY A 227 -14.35 9.61 -24.49
CA GLY A 227 -15.21 10.75 -24.80
C GLY A 227 -16.31 10.98 -23.76
N LYS A 228 -16.39 10.14 -22.71
CA LYS A 228 -17.36 10.30 -21.62
C LYS A 228 -16.65 10.75 -20.36
N GLN A 229 -17.04 11.93 -19.88
CA GLN A 229 -16.58 12.43 -18.59
C GLN A 229 -17.22 11.65 -17.44
N VAL A 230 -16.40 11.12 -16.55
CA VAL A 230 -16.81 10.39 -15.35
C VAL A 230 -16.10 10.98 -14.13
N ILE A 231 -16.82 11.02 -13.02
CA ILE A 231 -16.24 11.43 -11.73
C ILE A 231 -15.98 10.23 -10.82
N ASP A 232 -16.55 9.07 -11.15
CA ASP A 232 -16.35 7.83 -10.41
C ASP A 232 -15.12 7.10 -10.93
N PHE A 233 -14.38 6.49 -10.03
CA PHE A 233 -13.18 5.75 -10.37
C PHE A 233 -13.55 4.49 -11.18
N PRO A 234 -13.03 4.32 -12.41
CA PRO A 234 -13.36 3.16 -13.23
C PRO A 234 -12.93 1.85 -12.56
N SER A 235 -13.82 0.85 -12.58
CA SER A 235 -13.57 -0.44 -11.95
C SER A 235 -12.69 -1.38 -12.78
N HIS A 236 -12.66 -1.19 -14.10
CA HIS A 236 -11.89 -2.04 -15.00
C HIS A 236 -10.59 -1.37 -15.44
N ILE A 237 -9.52 -2.18 -15.50
CA ILE A 237 -8.17 -1.67 -15.79
C ILE A 237 -8.05 -1.04 -17.17
N LEU A 238 -8.72 -1.61 -18.18
CA LEU A 238 -8.70 -1.08 -19.55
C LEU A 238 -9.33 0.31 -19.65
N ASP A 239 -10.32 0.61 -18.82
CA ASP A 239 -10.94 1.94 -18.78
C ASP A 239 -9.97 2.94 -18.13
N LEU A 240 -9.27 2.52 -17.07
CA LEU A 240 -8.22 3.33 -16.44
C LEU A 240 -7.02 3.57 -17.37
N GLU A 241 -6.66 2.62 -18.23
CA GLU A 241 -5.57 2.77 -19.21
C GLU A 241 -5.92 3.78 -20.32
N GLN A 242 -7.20 3.90 -20.65
CA GLN A 242 -7.70 4.84 -21.67
C GLN A 242 -8.11 6.19 -21.07
N ALA A 243 -8.29 6.26 -19.75
CA ALA A 243 -8.71 7.45 -19.03
C ALA A 243 -7.71 8.59 -19.22
N LYS A 244 -8.23 9.78 -19.50
CA LYS A 244 -7.45 11.02 -19.54
C LYS A 244 -7.91 11.94 -18.40
N PRO A 245 -6.99 12.63 -17.72
CA PRO A 245 -7.34 13.51 -16.63
C PRO A 245 -8.03 14.78 -17.16
N VAL A 246 -9.12 15.17 -16.51
CA VAL A 246 -9.76 16.47 -16.71
C VAL A 246 -9.37 17.36 -15.54
N TYR A 247 -8.53 18.35 -15.82
CA TYR A 247 -7.92 19.21 -14.81
C TYR A 247 -8.69 20.50 -14.59
N ARG A 248 -8.78 20.91 -13.33
CA ARG A 248 -8.97 22.30 -12.93
C ARG A 248 -7.60 22.91 -12.63
N THR A 249 -7.29 24.03 -13.26
CA THR A 249 -6.09 24.82 -12.97
C THR A 249 -6.39 25.83 -11.86
N ILE A 250 -5.48 25.94 -10.90
CA ILE A 250 -5.49 26.97 -9.85
C ILE A 250 -4.15 27.70 -9.84
N ALA A 251 -4.13 28.92 -9.30
CA ALA A 251 -2.88 29.64 -9.07
C ALA A 251 -2.05 28.92 -8.01
N GLY A 252 -0.74 28.84 -8.21
CA GLY A 252 0.21 28.37 -7.20
C GLY A 252 0.68 29.50 -6.28
N TRP A 253 1.74 29.22 -5.53
CA TRP A 253 2.38 30.17 -4.62
C TRP A 253 3.91 30.08 -4.75
N LYS A 254 4.64 31.11 -4.31
CA LYS A 254 6.10 31.17 -4.41
C LYS A 254 6.81 31.05 -3.06
N GLU A 255 6.08 31.30 -1.99
CA GLU A 255 6.55 31.35 -0.61
C GLU A 255 6.95 29.96 -0.10
N ASP A 256 7.97 29.91 0.76
CA ASP A 256 8.34 28.70 1.49
C ASP A 256 7.37 28.50 2.67
N ILE A 257 6.71 27.34 2.69
CA ILE A 257 5.71 26.97 3.70
C ILE A 257 6.21 25.91 4.71
N THR A 258 7.47 25.46 4.63
CA THR A 258 8.00 24.37 5.47
C THR A 258 7.99 24.68 6.98
N GLY A 259 8.05 25.96 7.34
CA GLY A 259 8.00 26.46 8.71
C GLY A 259 6.59 26.63 9.28
N ILE A 260 5.55 26.55 8.46
CA ILE A 260 4.18 26.91 8.86
C ILE A 260 3.59 25.87 9.82
N ARG A 261 2.80 26.34 10.79
CA ARG A 261 2.18 25.51 11.84
C ARG A 261 0.68 25.72 11.99
N LYS A 262 0.10 26.71 11.32
CA LYS A 262 -1.34 26.97 11.33
C LYS A 262 -1.83 27.22 9.91
N MET A 263 -3.08 26.82 9.65
CA MET A 263 -3.72 27.02 8.35
C MET A 263 -3.81 28.51 7.97
N GLU A 264 -4.08 29.38 8.95
CA GLU A 264 -4.20 30.83 8.75
C GLU A 264 -2.91 31.53 8.32
N ASP A 265 -1.75 30.88 8.51
CA ASP A 265 -0.44 31.41 8.14
C ASP A 265 -0.01 31.00 6.71
N LEU A 266 -0.79 30.14 6.03
CA LEU A 266 -0.54 29.74 4.65
C LEU A 266 -0.76 30.90 3.67
N PRO A 267 -0.01 30.97 2.55
CA PRO A 267 -0.36 31.82 1.43
C PRO A 267 -1.80 31.57 0.99
N GLU A 268 -2.53 32.60 0.55
CA GLU A 268 -3.96 32.49 0.19
C GLU A 268 -4.22 31.42 -0.90
N ASN A 269 -3.26 31.20 -1.80
CA ASN A 269 -3.34 30.20 -2.86
C ASN A 269 -3.01 28.76 -2.40
N ALA A 270 -2.49 28.56 -1.18
CA ALA A 270 -1.95 27.29 -0.67
C ALA A 270 -2.95 26.50 0.19
#